data_AF-A0A412YBT5-F1
#
_entry.id   AF-A0A412YBT5-F1
#
_cell.length_a   1.000
_cell.length_b   1.000
_cell.length_c   1.000
_cell.angle_alpha   90.00
_cell.angle_beta   90.00
_cell.angle_gamma   90.00
#
_symmetry.space_group_name_H-M   'P 1'
#
loop_
_entity.id
_entity.type
_entity.pdbx_description
1 polymer ?
#
loop_
_entity_poly.entity_id
_entity_poly.type
_entity_poly.pdbx_seq_one_letter_code
_entity_poly.pdbx_strand_id
1 'polypeptide(L)'
;MENELQVIREQEIEACLIELRGQKVLLDRDVAMLYGVETKRVNEAVRNNPDKFPEGYLVPLQVSEKQELVENFDRFKTLKHATMEPKAFTEKGLYMLATVLKSPRATATTLAIIESFAHLRELSRNLNILSTEVDEDKQKTLTQRSSELLHELLSVEEKGDTTETESSIELNLYALKMKRTVKKIKKG
;
A
#
# COMPACT_ATOMS: atom_id res chain seq x y z
N MET A 1 -5.16 -19.95 17.72
CA MET A 1 -4.28 -19.41 16.66
C MET A 1 -4.61 -17.94 16.55
N GLU A 2 -3.74 -17.07 17.03
CA GLU A 2 -3.89 -15.64 16.81
C GLU A 2 -3.89 -15.41 15.30
N ASN A 3 -5.03 -14.97 14.79
CA ASN A 3 -5.18 -14.61 13.39
C ASN A 3 -4.43 -13.27 13.25
N GLU A 4 -3.10 -13.33 13.09
CA GLU A 4 -2.29 -12.13 12.85
C GLU A 4 -2.91 -11.40 11.66
N LEU A 5 -3.42 -10.19 11.91
CA LEU A 5 -3.98 -9.32 10.89
C LEU A 5 -2.87 -9.00 9.89
N GLN A 6 -2.87 -9.69 8.75
CA GLN A 6 -1.84 -9.55 7.73
C GLN A 6 -2.19 -8.40 6.78
N VAL A 7 -1.44 -7.31 6.89
CA VAL A 7 -1.46 -6.19 5.93
C VAL A 7 -0.92 -6.68 4.59
N ILE A 8 -1.49 -6.21 3.48
CA ILE A 8 -0.94 -6.45 2.13
C ILE A 8 0.40 -5.72 2.02
N ARG A 9 1.44 -6.44 1.59
CA ARG A 9 2.81 -5.93 1.45
C ARG A 9 3.08 -5.40 0.04
N GLU A 10 4.07 -4.53 -0.11
CA GLU A 10 4.45 -3.97 -1.41
C GLU A 10 4.83 -5.09 -2.40
N GLN A 11 5.60 -6.10 -1.97
CA GLN A 11 6.02 -7.19 -2.85
C GLN A 11 4.84 -8.02 -3.37
N GLU A 12 3.76 -8.16 -2.58
CA GLU A 12 2.54 -8.87 -3.01
C GLU A 12 1.81 -8.07 -4.10
N ILE A 13 1.79 -6.74 -3.97
CA ILE A 13 1.22 -5.83 -4.97
C ILE A 13 2.07 -5.88 -6.24
N GLU A 14 3.39 -5.73 -6.13
CA GLU A 14 4.32 -5.74 -7.26
C GLU A 14 4.24 -7.03 -8.09
N ALA A 15 4.11 -8.19 -7.43
CA ALA A 15 3.95 -9.47 -8.12
C ALA A 15 2.66 -9.57 -8.96
N CYS A 16 1.65 -8.77 -8.63
CA CYS A 16 0.36 -8.74 -9.31
C CYS A 16 0.27 -7.64 -10.37
N LEU A 17 1.11 -6.60 -10.30
CA LEU A 17 1.05 -5.46 -11.19
C LEU A 17 1.30 -5.86 -12.64
N ILE A 18 0.47 -5.30 -13.52
CA ILE A 18 0.63 -5.36 -14.97
C ILE A 18 0.57 -3.95 -15.55
N GLU A 19 1.18 -3.76 -16.71
CA GLU A 19 1.11 -2.50 -17.44
C GLU A 19 -0.01 -2.56 -18.47
N LEU A 20 -0.94 -1.61 -18.38
CA LEU A 20 -2.06 -1.44 -19.29
C LEU A 20 -2.12 0.02 -19.74
N ARG A 21 -1.92 0.30 -21.03
CA ARG A 21 -1.84 1.67 -21.57
C ARG A 21 -0.87 2.59 -20.81
N GLY A 22 0.29 2.06 -20.42
CA GLY A 22 1.29 2.81 -19.64
C GLY A 22 0.92 3.04 -18.16
N GLN A 23 -0.17 2.41 -17.68
CA GLN A 23 -0.60 2.48 -16.29
C GLN A 23 -0.40 1.13 -15.59
N LYS A 24 0.17 1.18 -14.39
CA LYS A 24 0.28 0.02 -13.50
C LYS A 24 -1.08 -0.29 -12.88
N VAL A 25 -1.61 -1.49 -13.14
CA VAL A 25 -2.94 -1.91 -12.68
C VAL A 25 -2.93 -3.34 -12.13
N LEU A 26 -3.95 -3.67 -11.34
CA LEU A 26 -4.25 -5.02 -10.85
C LEU A 26 -5.61 -5.47 -11.39
N LEU A 27 -5.75 -6.72 -11.79
CA LEU A 27 -7.06 -7.26 -12.16
C LEU A 27 -7.89 -7.63 -10.92
N ASP A 28 -9.22 -7.60 -11.05
CA ASP A 28 -10.18 -7.98 -10.00
C ASP A 28 -9.85 -9.33 -9.34
N ARG A 29 -9.33 -10.29 -10.11
CA ARG A 29 -8.85 -11.58 -9.62
C ARG A 29 -7.65 -11.45 -8.67
N ASP A 30 -6.66 -10.65 -9.04
CA ASP A 30 -5.47 -10.46 -8.22
C ASP A 30 -5.81 -9.67 -6.96
N VAL A 31 -6.66 -8.64 -7.08
CA VAL A 31 -7.18 -7.90 -5.92
C VAL A 31 -7.95 -8.82 -4.96
N ALA A 32 -8.76 -9.74 -5.50
CA ALA A 32 -9.49 -10.72 -4.71
C ALA A 32 -8.54 -11.67 -3.96
N MET A 33 -7.46 -12.11 -4.62
CA MET A 33 -6.40 -12.91 -4.01
C MET A 33 -5.73 -12.15 -2.86
N LEU A 34 -5.30 -10.90 -3.09
CA LEU A 34 -4.63 -10.06 -2.09
C LEU A 34 -5.48 -9.81 -0.85
N TYR A 35 -6.80 -9.66 -1.00
CA TYR A 35 -7.71 -9.47 0.13
C TYR A 35 -8.29 -10.78 0.69
N GLY A 36 -8.00 -11.94 0.09
CA GLY A 36 -8.55 -13.23 0.53
C GLY A 36 -10.07 -13.30 0.41
N VAL A 37 -10.64 -12.76 -0.68
CA VAL A 37 -12.07 -12.76 -0.99
C VAL A 37 -12.33 -13.35 -2.38
N GLU A 38 -13.57 -13.65 -2.71
CA GLU A 38 -13.94 -14.05 -4.08
C GLU A 38 -13.94 -12.82 -5.01
N THR A 39 -13.56 -12.99 -6.27
CA THR A 39 -13.60 -11.93 -7.30
C THR A 39 -14.99 -11.30 -7.46
N LYS A 40 -16.05 -12.10 -7.27
CA LYS A 40 -17.43 -11.59 -7.25
C LYS A 40 -17.64 -10.52 -6.16
N ARG A 41 -17.04 -10.69 -4.98
CA ARG A 41 -17.15 -9.73 -3.87
C ARG A 41 -16.45 -8.40 -4.17
N VAL A 42 -15.31 -8.44 -4.86
CA VAL A 42 -14.63 -7.24 -5.37
C VAL A 42 -15.56 -6.50 -6.35
N ASN A 43 -16.15 -7.23 -7.29
CA ASN A 43 -17.03 -6.64 -8.29
C ASN A 43 -18.34 -6.08 -7.69
N GLU A 44 -18.91 -6.76 -6.70
CA GLU A 44 -20.06 -6.29 -5.91
C GLU A 44 -19.71 -5.05 -5.10
N ALA A 45 -18.53 -5.00 -4.47
CA ALA A 45 -18.05 -3.84 -3.72
C ALA A 45 -17.99 -2.58 -4.58
N VAL A 46 -17.47 -2.68 -5.81
CA VAL A 46 -17.45 -1.57 -6.76
C VAL A 46 -18.86 -1.15 -7.17
N ARG A 47 -19.69 -2.12 -7.56
CA ARG A 47 -21.05 -1.84 -8.07
C ARG A 47 -21.93 -1.18 -7.01
N ASN A 48 -21.79 -1.59 -5.75
CA ASN A 48 -22.65 -1.12 -4.67
C ASN A 48 -22.17 0.19 -4.04
N ASN A 49 -20.94 0.65 -4.35
CA ASN A 49 -20.34 1.86 -3.76
C ASN A 49 -19.71 2.76 -4.85
N PRO A 50 -20.47 3.18 -5.87
CA PRO A 50 -19.91 3.92 -7.02
C PRO A 50 -19.25 5.25 -6.61
N ASP A 51 -19.75 5.89 -5.55
CA ASP A 51 -19.23 7.12 -4.96
C ASP A 51 -17.79 6.98 -4.42
N LYS A 52 -17.39 5.76 -4.02
CA LYS A 52 -16.04 5.46 -3.55
C LYS A 52 -15.03 5.29 -4.68
N PHE A 53 -15.46 5.09 -5.93
CA PHE A 53 -14.57 4.83 -7.07
C PHE A 53 -14.69 5.95 -8.10
N PRO A 54 -14.15 7.15 -7.82
CA PRO A 54 -14.11 8.21 -8.81
C PRO A 54 -13.13 7.87 -9.94
N GLU A 55 -13.06 8.76 -10.93
CA GLU A 55 -12.13 8.64 -12.05
C GLU A 55 -10.69 8.40 -11.57
N GLY A 56 -9.99 7.47 -12.22
CA GLY A 56 -8.61 7.09 -11.88
C GLY A 56 -8.48 5.96 -10.84
N TYR A 57 -9.57 5.45 -10.28
CA TYR A 57 -9.54 4.26 -9.39
C TYR A 57 -9.69 2.95 -10.16
N LEU A 58 -10.42 3.00 -11.27
CA LEU A 58 -10.70 1.87 -12.14
C LEU A 58 -10.16 2.16 -13.53
N VAL A 59 -9.67 1.13 -14.19
CA VAL A 59 -9.29 1.16 -15.59
C VAL A 59 -10.18 0.17 -16.34
N PRO A 60 -11.11 0.63 -17.20
CA PRO A 60 -11.96 -0.27 -17.97
C PRO A 60 -11.13 -0.96 -19.05
N LEU A 61 -11.18 -2.29 -19.16
CA LEU A 61 -10.46 -3.01 -20.20
C LEU A 61 -11.21 -2.95 -21.54
N GLN A 62 -10.46 -2.87 -22.64
CA GLN A 62 -10.97 -3.14 -23.98
C GLN A 62 -10.96 -4.65 -24.28
N VAL A 63 -11.77 -5.06 -25.25
CA VAL A 63 -11.87 -6.48 -25.65
C VAL A 63 -10.51 -7.02 -26.14
N SER A 64 -9.75 -6.22 -26.90
CA SER A 64 -8.40 -6.56 -27.35
C SER A 64 -7.43 -6.74 -26.17
N GLU A 65 -7.46 -5.82 -25.21
CA GLU A 65 -6.61 -5.87 -24.02
C GLU A 65 -6.90 -7.12 -23.18
N LYS A 66 -8.17 -7.52 -23.04
CA LYS A 66 -8.53 -8.77 -22.37
C LYS A 66 -7.86 -9.97 -23.06
N GLN A 67 -7.85 -10.01 -24.38
CA GLN A 67 -7.25 -11.11 -25.13
C GLN A 67 -5.71 -11.11 -24.98
N GLU A 68 -5.07 -9.96 -25.09
CA GLU A 68 -3.63 -9.81 -24.85
C GLU A 68 -3.24 -10.29 -23.44
N LEU A 69 -4.03 -9.97 -22.42
CA LEU A 69 -3.76 -10.42 -21.06
C LEU A 69 -3.85 -11.95 -20.91
N VAL A 70 -4.79 -12.59 -21.60
CA VAL A 70 -4.92 -14.06 -21.61
C VAL A 70 -3.73 -14.73 -22.31
N GLU A 71 -3.23 -14.11 -23.39
CA GLU A 71 -2.12 -14.64 -24.19
C GLU A 71 -0.76 -14.43 -23.51
N ASN A 72 -0.56 -13.28 -22.88
CA ASN A 72 0.73 -12.89 -22.30
C ASN A 72 0.92 -13.40 -20.86
N PHE A 73 -0.15 -13.75 -20.14
CA PHE A 73 -0.06 -14.17 -18.74
C PHE A 73 -0.80 -15.50 -18.49
N ASP A 74 -0.04 -16.54 -18.19
CA ASP A 74 -0.58 -17.87 -17.89
C ASP A 74 -1.63 -17.86 -16.77
N ARG A 75 -1.45 -17.00 -15.76
CA ARG A 75 -2.38 -16.85 -14.63
C ARG A 75 -3.76 -16.30 -15.02
N PHE A 76 -3.88 -15.69 -16.21
CA PHE A 76 -5.11 -15.13 -16.73
C PHE A 76 -5.81 -16.03 -17.76
N LYS A 77 -5.31 -17.24 -18.03
CA LYS A 77 -5.93 -18.19 -18.98
C LYS A 77 -7.42 -18.44 -18.74
N THR A 78 -7.87 -18.41 -17.49
CA THR A 78 -9.30 -18.59 -17.16
C THR A 78 -10.19 -17.41 -17.61
N LEU A 79 -9.61 -16.23 -17.85
CA LEU A 79 -10.36 -15.06 -18.36
C LEU A 79 -10.86 -15.28 -19.79
N LYS A 80 -10.27 -16.23 -20.53
CA LYS A 80 -10.69 -16.62 -21.88
C LYS A 80 -12.16 -17.01 -21.95
N HIS A 81 -12.66 -17.69 -20.92
CA HIS A 81 -14.05 -18.17 -20.84
C HIS A 81 -14.87 -17.43 -19.77
N ALA A 82 -14.31 -16.38 -19.17
CA ALA A 82 -15.02 -15.61 -18.15
C ALA A 82 -16.22 -14.88 -18.77
N THR A 83 -17.40 -15.14 -18.22
CA THR A 83 -18.68 -14.54 -18.62
C THR A 83 -18.76 -13.05 -18.31
N MET A 84 -17.98 -12.57 -17.33
CA MET A 84 -17.89 -11.16 -16.98
C MET A 84 -16.57 -10.56 -17.45
N GLU A 85 -16.62 -9.31 -17.88
CA GLU A 85 -15.42 -8.54 -18.20
C GLU A 85 -14.65 -8.26 -16.90
N PRO A 86 -13.36 -8.60 -16.85
CA PRO A 86 -12.55 -8.29 -15.68
C PRO A 86 -12.46 -6.77 -15.53
N LYS A 87 -12.36 -6.31 -14.28
CA LYS A 87 -12.03 -4.91 -13.98
C LYS A 87 -10.55 -4.78 -13.64
N ALA A 88 -9.90 -3.73 -14.12
CA ALA A 88 -8.59 -3.33 -13.63
C ALA A 88 -8.72 -2.20 -12.61
N PHE A 89 -7.84 -2.23 -11.62
CA PHE A 89 -7.76 -1.29 -10.51
C PHE A 89 -6.38 -0.66 -10.50
N THR A 90 -6.34 0.65 -10.30
CA THR A 90 -5.10 1.29 -9.90
C THR A 90 -4.79 0.93 -8.44
N GLU A 91 -3.61 1.27 -7.96
CA GLU A 91 -3.26 1.11 -6.54
C GLU A 91 -4.21 1.91 -5.62
N LYS A 92 -4.68 3.09 -6.06
CA LYS A 92 -5.74 3.83 -5.34
C LYS A 92 -7.05 3.04 -5.28
N GLY A 93 -7.40 2.36 -6.38
CA GLY A 93 -8.54 1.45 -6.45
C GLY A 93 -8.41 0.26 -5.49
N LEU A 94 -7.22 -0.33 -5.40
CA LEU A 94 -6.88 -1.38 -4.45
C LEU A 94 -7.12 -0.89 -3.01
N TYR A 95 -6.51 0.23 -2.61
CA TYR A 95 -6.65 0.78 -1.25
C TYR A 95 -8.09 1.19 -0.92
N MET A 96 -8.85 1.68 -1.89
CA MET A 96 -10.26 1.96 -1.67
C MET A 96 -11.07 0.69 -1.35
N LEU A 97 -10.78 -0.41 -2.04
CA LEU A 97 -11.43 -1.70 -1.76
C LEU A 97 -11.16 -2.20 -0.35
N ALA A 98 -10.00 -1.90 0.25
CA ALA A 98 -9.73 -2.21 1.66
C ALA A 98 -10.83 -1.66 2.58
N THR A 99 -11.39 -0.48 2.27
CA THR A 99 -12.42 0.19 3.07
C THR A 99 -13.84 -0.34 2.85
N VAL A 100 -14.03 -1.21 1.86
CA VAL A 100 -15.34 -1.74 1.45
C VAL A 100 -15.45 -3.24 1.71
N LEU A 101 -14.36 -3.96 1.48
CA LEU A 101 -14.30 -5.41 1.68
C LEU A 101 -14.28 -5.77 3.16
N LYS A 102 -14.92 -6.89 3.50
CA LYS A 102 -15.02 -7.41 4.87
C LYS A 102 -14.15 -8.65 5.03
N SER A 103 -12.83 -8.49 4.90
CA SER A 103 -11.87 -9.57 5.17
C SER A 103 -10.83 -9.14 6.20
N PRO A 104 -10.19 -10.07 6.94
CA PRO A 104 -9.13 -9.74 7.89
C PRO A 104 -8.01 -8.90 7.26
N ARG A 105 -7.61 -9.23 6.03
CA ARG A 105 -6.58 -8.50 5.27
C ARG A 105 -7.04 -7.09 4.87
N ALA A 106 -8.31 -6.92 4.48
CA ALA A 106 -8.88 -5.61 4.15
C ALA A 106 -8.93 -4.69 5.37
N THR A 107 -9.37 -5.21 6.52
CA THR A 107 -9.37 -4.48 7.79
C THR A 107 -7.95 -4.11 8.22
N ALA A 108 -7.01 -5.05 8.18
CA ALA A 108 -5.60 -4.80 8.53
C ALA A 108 -5.00 -3.70 7.65
N THR A 109 -5.20 -3.79 6.34
CA THR A 109 -4.69 -2.81 5.37
C THR A 109 -5.32 -1.43 5.59
N THR A 110 -6.63 -1.36 5.86
CA THR A 110 -7.31 -0.09 6.17
C THR A 110 -6.73 0.57 7.41
N LEU A 111 -6.53 -0.20 8.49
CA LEU A 111 -5.92 0.31 9.72
C LEU A 111 -4.49 0.80 9.46
N ALA A 112 -3.67 0.02 8.75
CA ALA A 112 -2.31 0.41 8.41
C ALA A 112 -2.27 1.74 7.64
N ILE A 113 -3.14 1.93 6.63
CA ILE A 113 -3.25 3.18 5.88
C ILE A 113 -3.64 4.35 6.80
N ILE A 114 -4.59 4.15 7.71
CA ILE A 114 -5.05 5.18 8.65
C ILE A 114 -3.92 5.58 9.61
N GLU A 115 -3.23 4.61 10.22
CA GLU A 115 -2.11 4.87 11.12
C GLU A 115 -0.95 5.58 10.39
N SER A 116 -0.58 5.12 9.19
CA SER A 116 0.43 5.80 8.37
C SER A 116 0.04 7.24 8.06
N PHE A 117 -1.21 7.51 7.72
CA PHE A 117 -1.66 8.88 7.47
C PHE A 117 -1.65 9.74 8.75
N ALA A 118 -2.05 9.19 9.89
CA ALA A 118 -1.99 9.88 11.17
C ALA A 118 -0.55 10.25 11.55
N HIS A 119 0.38 9.32 11.40
CA HIS A 119 1.81 9.52 11.65
C HIS A 119 2.42 10.57 10.71
N LEU A 120 2.09 10.53 9.41
CA LEU A 120 2.52 11.54 8.45
C LEU A 120 2.04 12.95 8.83
N ARG A 121 0.79 13.08 9.30
CA ARG A 121 0.26 14.38 9.75
C ARG A 121 0.92 14.85 11.05
N GLU A 122 1.22 13.94 11.97
CA GLU A 122 1.97 14.28 13.18
C GLU A 122 3.38 14.76 12.85
N LEU A 123 4.09 14.02 11.99
CA LEU A 123 5.41 14.40 11.52
C LEU A 123 5.40 15.79 10.88
N SER A 124 4.46 16.05 9.98
CA SER A 124 4.30 17.37 9.36
C SER A 124 4.07 18.49 10.38
N ARG A 125 3.26 18.26 11.42
CA ARG A 125 3.07 19.24 12.51
C ARG A 125 4.37 19.48 13.28
N ASN A 126 5.09 18.42 13.64
CA ASN A 126 6.33 18.53 14.39
C ASN A 126 7.39 19.32 13.63
N LEU A 127 7.53 19.07 12.32
CA LEU A 127 8.45 19.81 11.45
C LEU A 127 8.09 21.30 11.33
N ASN A 128 6.79 21.63 11.24
CA ASN A 128 6.34 23.01 11.23
C ASN A 128 6.68 23.72 12.55
N ILE A 129 6.49 23.07 13.69
CA ILE A 129 6.82 23.65 15.01
C ILE A 129 8.34 23.86 15.14
N LEU A 130 9.13 22.86 14.74
CA LEU A 130 10.60 22.92 14.75
C LEU A 130 11.17 24.14 14.00
N SER A 131 10.51 24.60 12.94
CA SER A 131 10.95 25.77 12.17
C SER A 131 10.86 27.10 12.93
N THR A 132 10.06 27.17 14.00
CA THR A 132 9.78 28.38 14.78
C THR A 132 10.13 28.26 16.26
N GLU A 133 10.37 27.05 16.75
CA GLU A 133 10.69 26.80 18.15
C GLU A 133 12.12 27.24 18.46
N VAL A 134 12.31 27.96 19.55
CA VAL A 134 13.62 28.50 19.98
C VAL A 134 14.16 27.82 21.23
N ASP A 135 13.30 27.08 21.95
CA ASP A 135 13.64 26.30 23.13
C ASP A 135 14.34 24.99 22.71
N GLU A 136 15.61 24.85 23.09
CA GLU A 136 16.46 23.70 22.73
C GLU A 136 15.91 22.36 23.27
N ASP A 137 15.32 22.34 24.45
CA ASP A 137 14.76 21.12 25.05
C ASP A 137 13.53 20.66 24.26
N LYS A 138 12.66 21.59 23.87
CA LYS A 138 11.49 21.28 23.01
C LYS A 138 11.90 20.85 21.61
N GLN A 139 12.91 21.50 21.02
CA GLN A 139 13.46 21.08 19.73
C GLN A 139 13.98 19.64 19.78
N LYS A 140 14.67 19.27 20.85
CA LYS A 140 15.17 17.91 21.06
C LYS A 140 14.03 16.89 21.15
N THR A 141 13.00 17.17 21.94
CA THR A 141 11.82 16.28 22.05
C THR A 141 11.10 16.12 20.71
N LEU A 142 10.85 17.22 19.99
CA LEU A 142 10.19 17.18 18.68
C LEU A 142 11.01 16.43 17.63
N THR A 143 12.34 16.60 17.65
CA THR A 143 13.25 15.87 16.75
C THR A 143 13.24 14.38 17.04
N GLN A 144 13.26 13.99 18.33
CA GLN A 144 13.17 12.59 18.73
C GLN A 144 11.83 11.97 18.26
N ARG A 145 10.70 12.62 18.55
CA ARG A 145 9.38 12.12 18.14
C ARG A 145 9.26 12.04 16.61
N SER A 146 9.79 13.02 15.89
CA SER A 146 9.83 12.99 14.42
C SER A 146 10.66 11.83 13.88
N SER A 147 11.75 11.47 14.56
CA SER A 147 12.58 10.31 14.21
C SER A 147 11.82 8.99 14.42
N GLU A 148 11.05 8.88 15.50
CA GLU A 148 10.22 7.72 15.80
C GLU A 148 9.11 7.55 14.76
N LEU A 149 8.41 8.63 14.41
CA LEU A 149 7.36 8.61 13.37
C LEU A 149 7.91 8.19 12.00
N LEU A 150 9.07 8.74 11.61
CA LEU A 150 9.75 8.31 10.39
C LEU A 150 10.13 6.84 10.45
N HIS A 151 10.57 6.35 11.61
CA HIS A 151 10.85 4.93 11.79
C HIS A 151 9.61 4.09 11.53
N GLU A 152 8.50 4.41 12.19
CA GLU A 152 7.23 3.68 12.08
C GLU A 152 6.73 3.66 10.63
N LEU A 153 6.77 4.79 9.93
CA LEU A 153 6.35 4.92 8.52
C LEU A 153 7.19 4.08 7.55
N LEU A 154 8.50 3.98 7.79
CA LEU A 154 9.42 3.25 6.92
C LEU A 154 9.56 1.77 7.30
N SER A 155 9.12 1.39 8.50
CA SER A 155 9.26 0.02 9.02
C SER A 155 8.15 -0.94 8.61
N VAL A 156 7.27 -0.56 7.68
CA VAL A 156 6.13 -1.37 7.22
C VAL A 156 6.57 -2.66 6.50
N GLU A 157 7.85 -2.77 6.14
CA GLU A 157 8.36 -3.70 5.14
C GLU A 157 9.48 -4.64 5.64
N GLU A 158 9.38 -5.28 6.81
CA GLU A 158 10.42 -6.27 7.22
C GLU A 158 9.87 -7.49 7.99
N LYS A 159 8.95 -8.25 7.38
CA LYS A 159 8.69 -9.66 7.75
C LYS A 159 8.98 -10.61 6.57
N GLY A 160 10.13 -10.45 5.93
CA GLY A 160 10.72 -11.37 4.94
C GLY A 160 12.14 -11.73 5.37
N ASP A 161 12.64 -12.89 4.91
CA ASP A 161 13.96 -13.48 5.20
C ASP A 161 15.16 -12.68 4.64
N THR A 162 15.08 -11.34 4.64
CA THR A 162 16.20 -10.47 4.28
C THR A 162 17.08 -10.25 5.51
N THR A 163 18.33 -10.72 5.39
CA THR A 163 19.33 -10.62 6.46
C THR A 163 20.04 -9.27 6.53
N GLU A 164 20.07 -8.45 5.47
CA GLU A 164 20.75 -7.13 5.47
C GLU A 164 20.26 -6.19 4.37
N THR A 165 19.96 -4.94 4.73
CA THR A 165 19.73 -3.82 3.80
C THR A 165 20.24 -2.54 4.47
N GLU A 166 21.17 -1.83 3.83
CA GLU A 166 21.65 -0.52 4.29
C GLU A 166 20.84 0.56 3.56
N SER A 167 20.05 1.33 4.30
CA SER A 167 19.28 2.45 3.75
C SER A 167 19.56 3.70 4.57
N SER A 168 20.30 4.63 3.97
CA SER A 168 20.46 5.99 4.50
C SER A 168 19.43 6.88 3.80
N ILE A 169 18.46 7.38 4.56
CA ILE A 169 17.47 8.33 4.06
C ILE A 169 17.88 9.72 4.53
N GLU A 170 18.42 10.51 3.60
CA GLU A 170 18.67 11.94 3.82
C GLU A 170 17.46 12.74 3.31
N LEU A 171 16.62 13.19 4.24
CA LEU A 171 15.47 14.05 3.94
C LEU A 171 15.84 15.51 4.22
N ASN A 172 16.12 16.29 3.18
CA ASN A 172 16.25 17.75 3.29
C ASN A 172 14.86 18.40 3.33
N LEU A 173 14.12 18.21 4.43
CA LEU A 173 12.94 19.04 4.71
C LEU A 173 13.40 20.29 5.47
N TYR A 174 13.44 21.44 4.79
CA TYR A 174 13.56 22.78 5.37
C TYR A 174 14.41 22.86 6.67
N ALA A 175 15.69 22.46 6.56
CA ALA A 175 16.71 22.53 7.62
C ALA A 175 16.77 21.41 8.68
N LEU A 176 16.10 20.26 8.53
CA LEU A 176 16.42 19.07 9.32
C LEU A 176 17.36 18.11 8.57
N LYS A 177 18.51 17.79 9.18
CA LYS A 177 19.38 16.67 8.77
C LYS A 177 19.22 15.53 9.76
N MET A 178 18.50 14.48 9.37
CA MET A 178 18.29 13.30 10.20
C MET A 178 19.10 12.13 9.65
N LYS A 179 19.92 11.50 10.49
CA LYS A 179 20.68 10.30 10.14
C LYS A 179 20.19 9.15 11.02
N ARG A 180 19.56 8.15 10.40
CA ARG A 180 19.17 6.90 11.07
C ARG A 180 20.16 5.81 10.72
N THR A 181 20.65 5.11 11.73
CA THR A 181 21.49 3.91 11.59
C THR A 181 20.80 2.77 12.34
N VAL A 182 20.38 1.73 11.63
CA VAL A 182 19.77 0.54 12.23
C VAL A 182 20.81 -0.58 12.25
N LYS A 183 21.02 -1.25 13.39
CA LYS A 183 21.88 -2.44 13.52
C LYS A 183 21.03 -3.65 13.94
N LYS A 184 21.19 -4.77 13.23
CA LYS A 184 20.53 -6.05 13.54
C LYS A 184 21.56 -7.13 13.90
N ILE A 185 21.19 -8.02 14.82
CA ILE A 185 22.00 -9.16 15.28
C ILE A 185 21.12 -10.41 15.25
N LYS A 186 21.65 -11.50 14.70
CA LYS A 186 20.98 -12.78 14.53
C LYS A 186 20.95 -13.55 15.86
N LYS A 187 19.78 -14.07 16.27
CA LYS A 187 19.74 -15.21 17.21
C LYS A 187 19.85 -16.48 16.39
N GLY A 188 20.92 -17.24 16.63
CA GLY A 188 21.13 -18.57 16.07
C GLY A 188 20.15 -19.60 16.60
#